data_AF-A0A1V4S926-F1
#
_entry.id   AF-A0A1V4S926-F1
#
_cell.length_a   1.000
_cell.length_b   1.000
_cell.length_c   1.000
_cell.angle_alpha   90.00
_cell.angle_beta   90.00
_cell.angle_gamma   90.00
#
_symmetry.space_group_name_H-M   'P 1'
#
loop_
_entity.id
_entity.type
_entity.pdbx_description
1 polymer ?
#
loop_
_entity_poly.entity_id
_entity_poly.type
_entity_poly.pdbx_seq_one_letter_code
_entity_poly.pdbx_strand_id
1 'polypeptide(L)'
;MKQPENNDLFKELAGQMELGRCNLKELGERYGFELEEIFLPLLDQWEKVGLIQMNDGWTELTLAGEFWQVNLCQALIDYFAVVIQKQPVNN
;
A
#
# COMPACT_ATOMS: atom_id res chain seq x y z
N MET A 1 13.91 17.92 2.92
CA MET A 1 13.47 16.55 2.58
C MET A 1 12.98 16.60 1.14
N LYS A 2 13.68 15.98 0.18
CA LYS A 2 13.17 15.86 -1.19
C LYS A 2 11.99 14.89 -1.13
N GLN A 3 10.77 15.38 -1.31
CA GLN A 3 9.63 14.49 -1.56
C GLN A 3 9.90 13.81 -2.92
N PRO A 4 10.06 12.49 -2.99
CA PRO A 4 10.41 11.83 -4.25
C PRO A 4 9.19 11.72 -5.17
N GLU A 5 9.46 11.31 -6.40
CA GLU A 5 8.64 11.31 -7.63
C GLU A 5 7.24 10.64 -7.55
N ASN A 6 6.81 10.18 -6.37
CA ASN A 6 5.56 9.42 -6.13
C ASN A 6 4.61 10.08 -5.10
N ASN A 7 4.71 11.40 -4.90
CA ASN A 7 3.90 12.11 -3.89
C ASN A 7 2.39 11.89 -4.08
N ASP A 8 1.91 11.95 -5.33
CA ASP A 8 0.49 11.82 -5.61
C ASP A 8 -0.02 10.39 -5.37
N LEU A 9 0.80 9.36 -5.66
CA LEU A 9 0.51 7.98 -5.30
C LEU A 9 0.29 7.84 -3.78
N PHE A 10 1.19 8.40 -2.97
CA PHE A 10 1.10 8.26 -1.51
C PHE A 10 -0.07 9.06 -0.93
N LYS A 11 -0.43 10.20 -1.50
CA LYS A 11 -1.63 10.94 -1.12
C LYS A 11 -2.90 10.15 -1.42
N GLU A 12 -3.00 9.57 -2.62
CA GLU A 12 -4.18 8.80 -3.00
C GLU A 12 -4.28 7.49 -2.20
N LEU A 13 -3.15 6.81 -1.96
CA LEU A 13 -3.08 5.65 -1.06
C LEU A 13 -3.58 6.02 0.35
N ALA A 14 -3.07 7.11 0.93
CA ALA A 14 -3.49 7.56 2.25
C ALA A 14 -5.00 7.88 2.29
N GLY A 15 -5.50 8.60 1.29
CA GLY A 15 -6.92 8.92 1.19
C GLY A 15 -7.81 7.68 1.07
N GLN A 16 -7.39 6.65 0.32
CA GLN A 16 -8.12 5.38 0.26
C GLN A 16 -8.08 4.64 1.61
N MET A 17 -6.92 4.56 2.26
CA MET A 17 -6.77 3.95 3.57
C MET A 17 -7.61 4.66 4.66
N GLU A 18 -7.77 5.99 4.58
CA GLU A 18 -8.66 6.77 5.45
C GLU A 18 -10.15 6.41 5.26
N LEU A 19 -10.53 5.97 4.06
CA LEU A 19 -11.88 5.44 3.77
C LEU A 19 -12.04 3.97 4.22
N GLY A 20 -11.01 3.38 4.83
CA GLY A 20 -11.02 2.00 5.30
C GLY A 20 -10.87 0.95 4.20
N ARG A 21 -10.60 1.35 2.95
CA ARG A 21 -10.43 0.41 1.84
C ARG A 21 -9.56 0.95 0.72
N CYS A 22 -8.76 0.10 0.10
CA CYS A 22 -7.87 0.46 -0.99
C CYS A 22 -7.98 -0.50 -2.17
N ASN A 23 -8.07 0.04 -3.38
CA ASN A 23 -7.95 -0.70 -4.63
C ASN A 23 -6.52 -0.57 -5.14
N LEU A 24 -5.65 -1.47 -4.67
CA LEU A 24 -4.23 -1.46 -5.01
C LEU A 24 -3.99 -1.71 -6.50
N LYS A 25 -4.87 -2.47 -7.15
CA LYS A 25 -4.81 -2.73 -8.59
C LYS A 25 -5.02 -1.45 -9.39
N GLU A 26 -6.15 -0.78 -9.19
CA GLU A 26 -6.47 0.47 -9.91
C GLU A 26 -5.43 1.56 -9.61
N LEU A 27 -5.00 1.65 -8.35
CA LEU A 27 -3.97 2.59 -7.95
C LEU A 27 -2.64 2.28 -8.65
N GLY A 28 -2.27 1.01 -8.73
CA GLY A 28 -1.07 0.55 -9.41
C GLY A 28 -1.09 0.86 -10.91
N GLU A 29 -2.19 0.53 -11.58
CA GLU A 29 -2.41 0.83 -13.01
C GLU A 29 -2.26 2.34 -13.30
N ARG A 30 -2.78 3.20 -12.42
CA ARG A 30 -2.71 4.66 -12.57
C ARG A 30 -1.29 5.21 -12.46
N TYR A 31 -0.48 4.66 -11.57
CA TYR A 31 0.86 5.15 -11.27
C TYR A 31 1.99 4.32 -11.90
N GLY A 32 1.66 3.25 -12.64
CA GLY A 32 2.63 2.42 -13.35
C GLY A 32 3.39 1.44 -12.46
N PHE A 33 2.74 0.93 -11.41
CA PHE A 33 3.32 -0.04 -10.47
C PHE A 33 2.42 -1.25 -10.27
N GLU A 34 3.01 -2.45 -10.16
CA GLU A 34 2.28 -3.65 -9.73
C GLU A 34 2.16 -3.66 -8.18
N LEU A 35 1.33 -2.77 -7.63
CA LEU A 35 1.26 -2.54 -6.18
C LEU A 35 0.80 -3.75 -5.38
N GLU A 36 -0.08 -4.58 -5.94
CA GLU A 36 -0.49 -5.85 -5.30
C GLU A 36 0.71 -6.78 -5.10
N GLU A 37 1.56 -6.92 -6.12
CA GLU A 37 2.77 -7.74 -6.03
C GLU A 37 3.82 -7.13 -5.09
N ILE A 38 4.00 -5.81 -5.16
CA ILE A 38 4.93 -5.09 -4.28
C ILE A 38 4.52 -5.30 -2.83
N PHE A 39 3.25 -5.06 -2.49
CA PHE A 39 2.79 -5.09 -1.10
C PHE A 39 2.39 -6.47 -0.60
N LEU A 40 2.36 -7.50 -1.45
CA LEU A 40 1.94 -8.85 -1.11
C LEU A 40 2.50 -9.35 0.23
N PRO A 41 3.81 -9.19 0.56
CA PRO A 41 4.33 -9.67 1.84
C PRO A 41 3.69 -9.03 3.08
N LEU A 42 3.31 -7.75 3.00
CA LEU A 42 2.61 -7.06 4.08
C LEU A 42 1.14 -7.47 4.13
N LEU A 43 0.47 -7.52 2.97
CA LEU A 43 -0.95 -7.88 2.85
C LEU A 43 -1.19 -9.29 3.39
N ASP A 44 -0.36 -10.25 2.98
CA ASP A 44 -0.41 -11.63 3.46
C ASP A 44 -0.33 -11.72 4.99
N GLN A 45 0.55 -10.92 5.60
CA GLN A 45 0.73 -10.94 7.05
C GLN A 45 -0.48 -10.30 7.74
N TRP A 46 -0.96 -9.17 7.23
CA TRP A 46 -2.05 -8.41 7.81
C TRP A 46 -3.38 -9.14 7.71
N GLU A 47 -3.64 -9.83 6.61
CA GLU A 47 -4.82 -10.68 6.46
C GLU A 47 -4.77 -11.84 7.48
N LYS A 48 -3.62 -12.52 7.61
CA LYS A 48 -3.43 -13.62 8.57
C LYS A 48 -3.69 -13.19 10.03
N VAL A 49 -3.35 -11.95 10.39
CA VAL A 49 -3.60 -11.43 11.75
C VAL A 49 -4.93 -10.66 11.88
N GLY A 50 -5.74 -10.61 10.82
CA GLY A 50 -7.07 -10.02 10.82
C GLY A 50 -7.09 -8.49 10.84
N LEU A 51 -6.05 -7.82 10.33
CA LEU A 51 -6.02 -6.36 10.16
C LEU A 51 -6.70 -5.93 8.86
N ILE A 52 -6.67 -6.77 7.84
CA ILE A 52 -7.34 -6.53 6.55
C ILE A 52 -8.13 -7.76 6.11
N GLN A 53 -8.97 -7.58 5.09
CA GLN A 53 -9.59 -8.63 4.29
C GLN A 53 -9.45 -8.28 2.81
N MET A 54 -9.14 -9.26 1.97
CA MET A 54 -9.13 -9.07 0.52
C MET A 54 -10.45 -9.56 -0.08
N ASN A 55 -11.28 -8.64 -0.58
CA ASN A 55 -12.60 -8.91 -1.16
C ASN A 55 -12.72 -8.26 -2.53
N ASP A 56 -13.03 -9.04 -3.58
CA ASP A 56 -13.33 -8.52 -4.93
C ASP A 56 -12.30 -7.48 -5.47
N GLY A 57 -11.00 -7.70 -5.20
CA GLY A 57 -9.92 -6.80 -5.62
C GLY A 57 -9.72 -5.57 -4.73
N TRP A 58 -10.46 -5.46 -3.62
CA TRP A 58 -10.27 -4.45 -2.59
C TRP A 58 -9.55 -5.02 -1.39
N THR A 59 -8.62 -4.23 -0.85
CA THR A 59 -8.06 -4.41 0.49
C THR A 59 -8.89 -3.59 1.46
N GLU A 60 -9.68 -4.25 2.31
CA GLU A 60 -10.56 -3.61 3.28
C GLU A 60 -9.96 -3.73 4.69
N LEU A 61 -9.95 -2.64 5.45
CA LEU A 61 -9.55 -2.66 6.86
C LEU A 61 -10.65 -3.34 7.69
N THR A 62 -10.24 -4.23 8.58
CA THR A 62 -11.14 -4.68 9.65
C THR A 62 -11.24 -3.60 10.73
N LEU A 63 -12.11 -3.78 11.72
CA LEU A 63 -12.15 -2.88 12.89
C LEU A 63 -10.77 -2.76 13.59
N ALA A 64 -10.00 -3.84 13.64
CA ALA A 64 -8.64 -3.79 14.17
C ALA A 64 -7.71 -3.02 13.22
N GLY A 65 -7.85 -3.22 11.91
CA GLY A 65 -7.11 -2.46 10.90
C GLY A 65 -7.35 -0.96 10.96
N GLU A 66 -8.61 -0.53 11.11
CA GLU A 66 -8.99 0.88 11.25
C GLU A 66 -8.30 1.55 12.45
N PHE A 67 -8.20 0.83 13.58
CA PHE A 67 -7.48 1.33 14.76
C PHE A 67 -5.98 1.55 14.50
N TRP A 68 -5.39 0.74 13.61
CA TRP A 68 -3.98 0.81 13.23
C TRP A 68 -3.75 1.54 11.89
N GLN A 69 -4.77 2.16 11.29
CA GLN A 69 -4.77 2.63 9.90
C GLN A 69 -3.55 3.50 9.56
N VAL A 70 -3.22 4.47 10.41
CA VAL A 70 -2.07 5.38 10.19
C VAL A 70 -0.75 4.59 10.13
N ASN A 71 -0.60 3.60 11.01
CA ASN A 71 0.60 2.76 11.06
C ASN A 71 0.68 1.83 9.85
N LEU A 72 -0.44 1.28 9.39
CA LEU A 72 -0.50 0.46 8.17
C LEU A 72 -0.16 1.30 6.93
N CYS A 73 -0.72 2.50 6.81
CA CYS A 73 -0.41 3.40 5.71
C CYS A 73 1.08 3.77 5.66
N GLN A 74 1.66 4.12 6.81
CA GLN A 74 3.10 4.43 6.89
C GLN A 74 3.96 3.21 6.52
N ALA A 75 3.59 2.01 6.97
CA ALA A 75 4.29 0.78 6.63
C ALA A 75 4.29 0.50 5.12
N LEU A 76 3.17 0.74 4.41
CA LEU A 76 3.12 0.62 2.95
C LEU A 76 4.09 1.61 2.27
N ILE A 77 4.09 2.88 2.69
CA ILE A 77 4.95 3.92 2.13
C ILE A 77 6.43 3.59 2.35
N ASP A 78 6.80 3.20 3.58
CA ASP A 78 8.17 2.86 3.94
C ASP A 78 8.65 1.62 3.17
N TYR A 79 7.79 0.60 3.08
CA TYR A 79 8.09 -0.63 2.36
C TYR A 79 8.27 -0.38 0.85
N PHE A 80 7.39 0.42 0.24
CA PHE A 80 7.52 0.82 -1.16
C PHE A 80 8.88 1.49 -1.42
N ALA A 81 9.27 2.44 -0.57
CA ALA A 81 10.53 3.14 -0.70
C ALA A 81 11.73 2.17 -0.65
N VAL A 82 11.68 1.16 0.22
CA VAL A 82 12.73 0.13 0.33
C VAL A 82 12.79 -0.78 -0.91
N VAL A 83 11.65 -1.22 -1.43
CA VAL A 83 11.60 -2.14 -2.58
C VAL A 83 12.03 -1.45 -3.87
N ILE A 84 11.53 -0.24 -4.12
CA ILE A 84 11.81 0.49 -5.36
C ILE A 84 13.25 1.03 -5.39
N GLN A 85 13.81 1.48 -4.26
CA GLN A 85 15.22 1.92 -4.22
C GLN A 85 16.23 0.77 -4.38
N LYS A 86 15.81 -0.49 -4.22
CA LYS A 86 16.66 -1.67 -4.35
C LYS A 86 16.78 -2.23 -5.76
N GLN A 87 16.07 -1.69 -6.76
CA GLN A 87 16.28 -2.11 -8.15
C GLN A 87 17.56 -1.47 -8.72
N PRO A 88 18.62 -2.24 -9.03
CA PRO A 88 19.74 -1.69 -9.79
C PRO A 88 19.24 -1.28 -11.17
N VAL A 89 19.55 -0.05 -11.57
CA VAL A 89 19.40 0.41 -12.96
C VAL A 89 20.24 -0.54 -13.83
N ASN A 90 19.58 -1.41 -14.59
CA ASN A 90 20.25 -2.23 -15.58
C ASN A 90 20.71 -1.29 -16.71
N ASN A 91 22.02 -1.05 -16.77
CA ASN A 91 22.73 -0.42 -17.88
C ASN A 91 22.74 -1.32 -19.13
#